data_AF-A0A3D9B0P0-F1
#
_entry.id   AF-A0A3D9B0P0-F1
#
_cell.length_a   1.000
_cell.length_b   1.000
_cell.length_c   1.000
_cell.angle_alpha   90.00
_cell.angle_beta   90.00
_cell.angle_gamma   90.00
#
_symmetry.space_group_name_H-M   'P 1'
#
loop_
_entity.id
_entity.type
_entity.pdbx_description
1 polymer ?
#
loop_
_entity_poly.entity_id
_entity_poly.type
_entity_poly.pdbx_seq_one_letter_code
_entity_poly.pdbx_strand_id
1 'polypeptide(L)'
;MKGFLIILFSVFGLLFNAQTVKIKRGIVDLEGIHVAKLSYKSGIYTFMDLKETPIYTIEFVDKSVVDSVRDSYIKLKRIYNQDKTLDLDYISPSAFSGEEKSAAYTCVKSLKIIDERGINIKNLDELFKNSPKRKLDTKTKDAYTIRTKIDKLNITVNNVGEILSNGKPVGYFTNLPASFGSDDTVTDKTFVDIEIYDANSKYIGKYITTTKQIKSAGGKTFTLYREMSGRASLLKFPTYKAIAERMAIMDPNFIKIQEKVIVGEVTKDGVQK
;
A
#
# COMPACT_ATOMS: atom_id res chain seq x y z
N MET A 1 32.43 45.58 14.11
CA MET A 1 31.23 44.81 13.69
C MET A 1 31.32 44.10 12.33
N LYS A 2 32.35 44.31 11.48
CA LYS A 2 32.49 43.59 10.19
C LYS A 2 33.14 42.19 10.28
N GLY A 3 34.03 41.96 11.26
CA GLY A 3 34.71 40.67 11.43
C GLY A 3 33.82 39.54 11.99
N PHE A 4 32.83 39.88 12.83
CA PHE A 4 31.90 38.89 13.41
C PHE A 4 30.92 38.31 12.40
N LEU A 5 30.57 39.07 11.34
CA LEU A 5 29.66 38.59 10.29
C LEU A 5 30.32 37.53 9.39
N ILE A 6 31.62 37.67 9.11
CA ILE A 6 32.38 36.75 8.26
C ILE A 6 32.60 35.40 8.97
N ILE A 7 32.83 35.43 10.29
CA ILE A 7 32.96 34.21 11.11
C ILE A 7 31.62 33.46 11.17
N LEU A 8 30.50 34.17 11.27
CA LEU A 8 29.17 33.53 11.29
C LEU A 8 28.86 32.84 9.95
N PHE A 9 29.20 33.44 8.81
CA PHE A 9 28.98 32.84 7.49
C PHE A 9 29.90 31.64 7.21
N SER A 10 31.14 31.64 7.70
CA SER A 10 32.07 30.53 7.53
C SER A 10 31.73 29.33 8.45
N VAL A 11 31.24 29.59 9.66
CA VAL A 11 30.73 28.54 10.56
C VAL A 11 29.42 27.94 10.04
N PHE A 12 28.53 28.75 9.44
CA PHE A 12 27.33 28.23 8.77
C PHE A 12 27.64 27.39 7.51
N GLY A 13 28.69 27.75 6.76
CA GLY A 13 29.12 26.99 5.58
C GLY A 13 29.56 25.55 5.90
N LEU A 14 30.21 25.33 7.05
CA LEU A 14 30.63 23.99 7.49
C LEU A 14 29.47 23.10 7.97
N LEU A 15 28.34 23.70 8.36
CA LEU A 15 27.15 22.97 8.83
C LEU A 15 26.25 22.49 7.68
N PHE A 16 26.49 22.98 6.45
CA PHE A 16 25.74 22.61 5.24
C PHE A 16 26.62 21.96 4.16
N ASN A 17 27.47 21.00 4.54
CA ASN A 17 28.06 20.08 3.58
C ASN A 17 26.99 19.13 3.02
N ALA A 18 26.18 19.64 2.09
CA ALA A 18 25.29 18.82 1.30
C ALA A 18 26.14 17.97 0.35
N GLN A 19 26.60 16.79 0.80
CA GLN A 19 27.26 15.82 -0.09
C GLN A 19 26.39 15.64 -1.33
N THR A 20 26.96 15.97 -2.48
CA THR A 20 26.20 16.05 -3.72
C THR A 20 26.13 14.66 -4.33
N VAL A 21 24.93 14.06 -4.34
CA VAL A 21 24.66 12.77 -4.99
C VAL A 21 24.29 13.04 -6.45
N LYS A 22 25.10 12.52 -7.37
CA LYS A 22 24.80 12.54 -8.81
C LYS A 22 24.56 11.11 -9.30
N ILE A 23 23.69 10.98 -10.29
CA ILE A 23 23.49 9.72 -11.01
C ILE A 23 23.61 10.03 -12.49
N LYS A 24 24.49 9.30 -13.17
CA LYS A 24 24.68 9.43 -14.62
C LYS A 24 24.91 8.04 -15.20
N ARG A 25 24.08 7.64 -16.18
CA ARG A 25 24.20 6.36 -16.88
C ARG A 25 24.26 5.13 -15.95
N GLY A 26 23.45 5.12 -14.89
CA GLY A 26 23.44 4.02 -13.93
C GLY A 26 24.67 3.96 -13.01
N ILE A 27 25.44 5.04 -12.88
CA ILE A 27 26.54 5.14 -11.91
C ILE A 27 26.15 6.15 -10.85
N VAL A 28 26.32 5.78 -9.58
CA VAL A 28 26.15 6.64 -8.42
C VAL A 28 27.49 7.32 -8.15
N ASP A 29 27.46 8.65 -8.18
CA ASP A 29 28.58 9.54 -7.98
C ASP A 29 28.42 10.33 -6.68
N LEU A 30 29.44 10.27 -5.82
CA LEU A 30 29.55 11.13 -4.64
C LEU A 30 30.71 12.08 -4.83
N GLU A 31 30.42 13.37 -4.98
CA GLU A 31 31.44 14.42 -5.13
C GLU A 31 32.45 14.17 -6.26
N GLY A 32 32.03 13.45 -7.31
CA GLY A 32 32.87 13.10 -8.47
C GLY A 32 33.58 11.75 -8.36
N ILE A 33 33.37 11.01 -7.27
CA ILE A 33 33.87 9.64 -7.10
C ILE A 33 32.75 8.65 -7.46
N HIS A 34 33.04 7.75 -8.40
CA HIS A 34 32.16 6.61 -8.71
C HIS A 34 32.18 5.63 -7.54
N VAL A 35 31.02 5.39 -6.93
CA VAL A 35 30.94 4.56 -5.70
C VAL A 35 30.11 3.29 -5.88
N ALA A 36 29.10 3.33 -6.76
CA ALA A 36 28.23 2.18 -7.00
C ALA A 36 27.63 2.24 -8.40
N LYS A 37 27.14 1.10 -8.88
CA LYS A 37 26.30 1.01 -10.06
C LYS A 37 24.84 0.77 -9.66
N LEU A 38 23.93 1.27 -10.48
CA LEU A 38 22.49 1.23 -10.29
C LEU A 38 21.85 0.79 -11.60
N SER A 39 21.05 -0.27 -11.56
CA SER A 39 20.21 -0.70 -12.68
C SER A 39 18.75 -0.75 -12.28
N TYR A 40 17.87 -0.39 -13.19
CA TYR A 40 16.42 -0.45 -13.01
C TYR A 40 15.79 -1.54 -13.87
N LYS A 41 14.95 -2.38 -13.27
CA LYS A 41 14.11 -3.34 -14.00
C LYS A 41 12.79 -3.55 -13.27
N SER A 42 11.67 -3.32 -13.96
CA SER A 42 10.31 -3.60 -13.46
C SER A 42 9.99 -3.05 -12.06
N GLY A 43 10.37 -1.80 -11.78
CA GLY A 43 10.10 -1.17 -10.46
C GLY A 43 11.18 -1.43 -9.40
N ILE A 44 12.19 -2.24 -9.71
CA ILE A 44 13.23 -2.65 -8.77
C ILE A 44 14.56 -1.99 -9.16
N TYR A 45 15.17 -1.31 -8.20
CA TYR A 45 16.49 -0.69 -8.26
C TYR A 45 17.53 -1.65 -7.70
N THR A 46 18.41 -2.18 -8.53
CA THR A 46 19.50 -3.06 -8.08
C THR A 46 20.78 -2.26 -7.95
N PHE A 47 21.35 -2.27 -6.74
CA PHE A 47 22.62 -1.63 -6.43
C PHE A 47 23.74 -2.67 -6.50
N MET A 48 24.75 -2.34 -7.28
CA MET A 48 25.91 -3.18 -7.55
C MET A 48 27.19 -2.45 -7.14
N ASP A 49 28.23 -3.21 -6.83
CA ASP A 49 29.57 -2.65 -6.75
C ASP A 49 30.06 -2.19 -8.14
N LEU A 50 31.23 -1.55 -8.20
CA LEU A 50 31.80 -1.10 -9.48
C LEU A 50 32.17 -2.26 -10.43
N LYS A 51 32.31 -3.48 -9.89
CA LYS A 51 32.57 -4.72 -10.63
C LYS A 51 31.27 -5.41 -11.11
N GLU A 52 30.12 -4.74 -10.98
CA GLU A 52 28.81 -5.24 -11.40
C GLU A 52 28.29 -6.43 -10.57
N THR A 53 28.80 -6.63 -9.37
CA THR A 53 28.27 -7.63 -8.43
C THR A 53 27.02 -7.06 -7.74
N PRO A 54 25.83 -7.67 -7.88
CA PRO A 54 24.62 -7.19 -7.22
C PRO A 54 24.67 -7.44 -5.71
N ILE A 55 24.47 -6.38 -4.93
CA ILE A 55 24.55 -6.45 -3.47
C ILE A 55 23.14 -6.43 -2.86
N TYR A 56 22.29 -5.48 -3.25
CA TYR A 56 20.94 -5.36 -2.72
C TYR A 56 20.00 -4.67 -3.71
N THR A 57 18.70 -4.77 -3.48
CA THR A 57 17.68 -4.03 -4.23
C THR A 57 16.85 -3.12 -3.36
N ILE A 58 16.36 -2.04 -3.96
CA ILE A 58 15.32 -1.18 -3.43
C ILE A 58 14.10 -1.22 -4.35
N GLU A 59 12.92 -1.36 -3.76
CA GLU A 59 11.64 -1.16 -4.42
C GLU A 59 10.85 -0.12 -3.62
N PHE A 60 10.32 0.89 -4.31
CA PHE A 60 9.35 1.80 -3.70
C PHE A 60 7.97 1.21 -3.86
N VAL A 61 7.37 0.81 -2.73
CA VAL A 61 6.03 0.26 -2.71
C VAL A 61 5.04 1.36 -2.40
N ASP A 62 4.01 1.50 -3.22
CA ASP A 62 2.81 2.28 -2.91
C ASP A 62 1.59 1.36 -2.94
N LYS A 63 1.11 0.98 -1.75
CA LYS A 63 0.02 0.01 -1.59
C LYS A 63 -1.25 0.72 -1.15
N SER A 64 -2.37 0.46 -1.82
CA SER A 64 -3.69 0.82 -1.29
C SER A 64 -4.06 -0.15 -0.17
N VAL A 65 -4.36 0.38 1.03
CA VAL A 65 -4.77 -0.43 2.18
C VAL A 65 -6.29 -0.56 2.20
N VAL A 66 -6.98 0.59 2.23
CA VAL A 66 -8.43 0.73 2.10
C VAL A 66 -8.68 2.09 1.47
N ASP A 67 -9.61 2.19 0.51
CA ASP A 67 -10.04 3.46 -0.09
C ASP A 67 -8.87 4.39 -0.54
N SER A 68 -8.88 5.63 -0.05
CA SER A 68 -7.90 6.70 -0.22
C SER A 68 -6.71 6.63 0.74
N VAL A 69 -6.61 5.59 1.58
CA VAL A 69 -5.47 5.37 2.46
C VAL A 69 -4.43 4.54 1.71
N ARG A 70 -3.27 5.19 1.48
CA ARG A 70 -2.11 4.59 0.84
C ARG A 70 -1.04 4.37 1.89
N ASP A 71 -0.45 3.19 1.85
CA ASP A 71 0.74 2.86 2.61
C ASP A 71 1.93 2.80 1.65
N SER A 72 2.74 3.84 1.68
CA SER A 72 3.96 3.94 0.88
C SER A 72 5.18 3.62 1.73
N TYR A 73 6.06 2.76 1.22
CA TYR A 73 7.24 2.30 1.95
C TYR A 73 8.35 1.82 1.02
N ILE A 74 9.51 1.57 1.59
CA ILE A 74 10.68 1.09 0.86
C ILE A 74 10.91 -0.36 1.22
N LYS A 75 10.98 -1.23 0.22
CA LYS A 75 11.38 -2.62 0.39
C LYS A 75 12.85 -2.75 0.01
N LEU A 76 13.70 -3.00 1.00
CA LEU A 76 15.13 -3.26 0.84
C LEU A 76 15.35 -4.77 0.88
N LYS A 77 15.79 -5.37 -0.22
CA LYS A 77 16.15 -6.80 -0.27
C LYS A 77 17.66 -6.96 -0.37
N ARG A 78 18.26 -7.69 0.56
CA ARG A 78 19.64 -8.14 0.44
C ARG A 78 19.71 -9.28 -0.57
N ILE A 79 20.68 -9.22 -1.49
CA ILE A 79 20.92 -10.28 -2.49
C ILE A 79 22.20 -11.05 -2.14
N TYR A 80 23.27 -10.34 -1.74
CA TYR A 80 24.52 -11.02 -1.42
C TYR A 80 24.42 -11.81 -0.10
N ASN A 81 24.92 -13.04 -0.11
CA ASN A 81 25.02 -13.98 1.01
C ASN A 81 23.70 -14.47 1.66
N GLN A 82 22.58 -13.75 1.55
CA GLN A 82 21.29 -14.18 2.10
C GLN A 82 20.13 -13.37 1.51
N ASP A 83 19.05 -14.06 1.13
CA ASP A 83 17.79 -13.43 0.73
C ASP A 83 17.01 -13.02 1.99
N LYS A 84 17.15 -11.74 2.38
CA LYS A 84 16.37 -11.13 3.46
C LYS A 84 15.77 -9.81 2.99
N THR A 85 14.54 -9.53 3.41
CA THR A 85 13.79 -8.32 3.02
C THR A 85 13.46 -7.50 4.26
N LEU A 86 13.59 -6.17 4.15
CA LEU A 86 13.16 -5.21 5.15
C LEU A 86 12.19 -4.22 4.52
N ASP A 87 11.09 -3.96 5.22
CA ASP A 87 10.20 -2.86 4.90
C ASP A 87 10.56 -1.67 5.78
N LEU A 88 10.92 -0.55 5.16
CA LEU A 88 11.39 0.67 5.79
C LEU A 88 10.39 1.81 5.51
N ASP A 89 10.33 2.79 6.40
CA ASP A 89 9.51 3.98 6.17
C ASP A 89 9.91 4.68 4.85
N TYR A 90 8.93 5.31 4.20
CA TYR A 90 9.19 6.05 2.98
C TYR A 90 10.00 7.31 3.30
N ILE A 91 11.25 7.32 2.88
CA ILE A 91 12.21 8.41 3.11
C ILE A 91 12.77 8.81 1.74
N SER A 92 11.93 9.36 0.86
CA SER A 92 12.37 9.99 -0.39
C SER A 92 12.19 11.50 -0.29
N PRO A 93 13.22 12.31 -0.61
CA PRO A 93 13.12 13.77 -0.61
C PRO A 93 12.27 14.33 -1.76
N SER A 94 11.93 13.52 -2.77
CA SER A 94 11.07 13.93 -3.88
C SER A 94 9.80 13.09 -3.92
N ALA A 95 8.66 13.77 -4.08
CA ALA A 95 7.37 13.11 -4.24
C ALA A 95 7.22 12.46 -5.62
N PHE A 96 7.73 13.03 -6.73
CA PHE A 96 7.50 12.47 -8.07
C PHE A 96 8.53 12.90 -9.14
N SER A 97 9.85 12.83 -8.88
CA SER A 97 10.84 13.03 -9.97
C SER A 97 12.10 12.17 -9.81
N GLY A 98 12.22 11.18 -10.71
CA GLY A 98 13.40 10.33 -10.85
C GLY A 98 13.61 9.34 -9.70
N GLU A 99 12.86 8.23 -9.71
CA GLU A 99 12.95 7.16 -8.70
C GLU A 99 14.40 6.65 -8.49
N GLU A 100 15.28 6.69 -9.50
CA GLU A 100 16.71 6.36 -9.36
C GLU A 100 17.45 7.31 -8.39
N LYS A 101 17.21 8.62 -8.51
CA LYS A 101 17.80 9.64 -7.64
C LYS A 101 17.30 9.49 -6.22
N SER A 102 16.01 9.23 -6.07
CA SER A 102 15.41 8.92 -4.77
C SER A 102 16.05 7.67 -4.16
N ALA A 103 16.18 6.59 -4.93
CA ALA A 103 16.81 5.34 -4.46
C ALA A 103 18.24 5.59 -3.97
N ALA A 104 19.09 6.24 -4.78
CA ALA A 104 20.47 6.50 -4.39
C ALA A 104 20.57 7.47 -3.22
N TYR A 105 19.75 8.54 -3.21
CA TYR A 105 19.73 9.50 -2.10
C TYR A 105 19.34 8.81 -0.79
N THR A 106 18.30 7.97 -0.80
CA THR A 106 17.90 7.19 0.39
C THR A 106 19.05 6.31 0.87
N CYS A 107 19.74 5.60 -0.05
CA CYS A 107 20.88 4.75 0.30
C CYS A 107 22.06 5.53 0.92
N VAL A 108 22.40 6.68 0.35
CA VAL A 108 23.56 7.49 0.76
C VAL A 108 23.26 8.26 2.04
N LYS A 109 22.15 9.00 2.07
CA LYS A 109 21.87 9.98 3.14
C LYS A 109 21.11 9.39 4.31
N SER A 110 20.09 8.59 4.04
CA SER A 110 19.17 8.12 5.07
C SER A 110 19.65 6.81 5.68
N LEU A 111 19.96 5.82 4.83
CA LEU A 111 20.41 4.50 5.27
C LEU A 111 21.91 4.43 5.50
N LYS A 112 22.70 5.35 4.91
CA LYS A 112 24.16 5.39 5.00
C LYS A 112 24.82 4.06 4.62
N ILE A 113 24.24 3.36 3.63
CA ILE A 113 24.74 2.07 3.10
C ILE A 113 25.58 2.26 1.84
N ILE A 114 25.73 3.49 1.36
CA ILE A 114 26.70 3.90 0.34
C ILE A 114 27.49 5.08 0.90
N ASP A 115 28.81 5.02 0.82
CA ASP A 115 29.72 6.11 1.14
C ASP A 115 30.77 6.29 0.04
N GLU A 116 31.73 7.18 0.26
CA GLU A 116 32.83 7.50 -0.66
C GLU A 116 33.72 6.30 -1.04
N ARG A 117 33.67 5.19 -0.29
CA ARG A 117 34.40 3.96 -0.58
C ARG A 117 33.58 2.95 -1.37
N GLY A 118 32.28 3.19 -1.53
CA GLY A 118 31.37 2.31 -2.23
C GLY A 118 30.19 1.86 -1.38
N ILE A 119 29.69 0.65 -1.65
CA ILE A 119 28.62 0.05 -0.84
C ILE A 119 29.20 -0.40 0.51
N ASN A 120 28.69 0.18 1.60
CA ASN A 120 29.12 -0.12 2.95
C ASN A 120 28.40 -1.36 3.49
N ILE A 121 29.03 -2.52 3.26
CA ILE A 121 28.55 -3.85 3.68
C ILE A 121 28.29 -3.93 5.19
N LYS A 122 29.14 -3.29 6.01
CA LYS A 122 28.99 -3.31 7.47
C LYS A 122 27.71 -2.62 7.93
N ASN A 123 27.43 -1.43 7.39
CA ASN A 123 26.21 -0.69 7.71
C ASN A 123 24.97 -1.40 7.18
N LEU A 124 25.08 -2.04 6.00
CA LEU A 124 24.01 -2.86 5.44
C LEU A 124 23.71 -4.06 6.36
N ASP A 125 24.74 -4.81 6.80
CA ASP A 125 24.60 -5.89 7.76
C ASP A 125 23.96 -5.43 9.07
N GLU A 126 24.39 -4.28 9.59
CA GLU A 126 23.84 -3.69 10.81
C GLU A 126 22.35 -3.33 10.65
N LEU A 127 21.94 -2.75 9.52
CA LEU A 127 20.54 -2.44 9.22
C LEU A 127 19.67 -3.71 9.18
N PHE A 128 20.20 -4.81 8.64
CA PHE A 128 19.52 -6.11 8.64
C PHE A 128 19.53 -6.83 9.98
N LYS A 129 20.50 -6.55 10.85
CA LYS A 129 20.55 -7.08 12.23
C LYS A 129 19.61 -6.31 13.16
N ASN A 130 19.62 -4.97 13.04
CA ASN A 130 18.84 -4.03 13.85
C ASN A 130 17.69 -3.44 13.03
N SER A 131 16.84 -4.31 12.50
CA SER A 131 15.77 -3.94 11.57
C SER A 131 14.80 -2.93 12.20
N PRO A 132 14.74 -1.68 11.71
CA PRO A 132 13.84 -0.68 12.27
C PRO A 132 12.39 -1.08 11.95
N LYS A 133 11.51 -0.94 12.93
CA LYS A 133 10.07 -1.14 12.70
C LYS A 133 9.49 0.11 12.03
N ARG A 134 8.68 -0.10 11.00
CA ARG A 134 7.94 0.96 10.32
C ARG A 134 7.02 1.72 11.28
N LYS A 135 6.98 3.04 11.14
CA LYS A 135 6.12 3.93 11.93
C LYS A 135 4.90 4.32 11.12
N LEU A 136 3.87 3.49 11.21
CA LEU A 136 2.57 3.82 10.61
C LEU A 136 1.89 4.96 11.40
N ASP A 137 1.37 5.95 10.67
CA ASP A 137 0.50 6.97 11.23
C ASP A 137 -0.86 6.36 11.65
N THR A 138 -1.62 7.10 12.46
CA THR A 138 -2.91 6.62 13.01
C THR A 138 -3.90 6.26 11.91
N LYS A 139 -3.99 7.06 10.83
CA LYS A 139 -4.93 6.81 9.72
C LYS A 139 -4.57 5.51 9.00
N THR A 140 -3.30 5.24 8.76
CA THR A 140 -2.84 3.99 8.14
C THR A 140 -3.06 2.78 9.05
N LYS A 141 -2.85 2.91 10.37
CA LYS A 141 -3.15 1.84 11.34
C LYS A 141 -4.63 1.48 11.38
N ASP A 142 -5.49 2.49 11.41
CA ASP A 142 -6.94 2.30 11.40
C ASP A 142 -7.39 1.65 10.09
N ALA A 143 -6.83 2.05 8.96
CA ALA A 143 -7.10 1.44 7.67
C ALA A 143 -6.70 -0.04 7.64
N TYR A 144 -5.54 -0.42 8.17
CA TYR A 144 -5.14 -1.83 8.27
C TYR A 144 -6.08 -2.63 9.18
N THR A 145 -6.56 -2.02 10.26
CA THR A 145 -7.56 -2.62 11.15
C THR A 145 -8.88 -2.86 10.41
N ILE A 146 -9.35 -1.87 9.65
CA ILE A 146 -10.55 -1.99 8.81
C ILE A 146 -10.35 -3.08 7.74
N ARG A 147 -9.21 -3.08 7.03
CA ARG A 147 -8.91 -4.09 6.00
C ARG A 147 -8.96 -5.50 6.58
N THR A 148 -8.32 -5.70 7.72
CA THR A 148 -8.33 -6.99 8.43
C THR A 148 -9.75 -7.43 8.81
N LYS A 149 -10.60 -6.50 9.24
CA LYS A 149 -12.01 -6.78 9.54
C LYS A 149 -12.79 -7.21 8.29
N ILE A 150 -12.59 -6.52 7.17
CA ILE A 150 -13.24 -6.85 5.88
C ILE A 150 -12.74 -8.17 5.32
N ASP A 151 -11.43 -8.44 5.37
CA ASP A 151 -10.87 -9.70 4.89
C ASP A 151 -11.46 -10.91 5.65
N LYS A 152 -11.75 -10.77 6.96
CA LYS A 152 -12.43 -11.80 7.77
C LYS A 152 -13.89 -12.06 7.36
N LEU A 153 -14.54 -11.09 6.72
CA LEU A 153 -15.91 -11.29 6.21
C LEU A 153 -15.91 -12.19 4.97
N ASN A 154 -14.76 -12.34 4.28
CA ASN A 154 -14.61 -13.14 3.07
C ASN A 154 -15.78 -12.94 2.10
N ILE A 155 -15.99 -11.68 1.71
CA ILE A 155 -17.13 -11.28 0.89
C ILE A 155 -16.92 -11.75 -0.55
N THR A 156 -17.92 -12.43 -1.09
CA THR A 156 -17.99 -12.83 -2.50
C THR A 156 -19.37 -12.51 -3.05
N VAL A 157 -19.47 -12.26 -4.35
CA VAL A 157 -20.75 -12.01 -5.02
C VAL A 157 -20.93 -13.06 -6.11
N ASN A 158 -22.03 -13.81 -6.07
CA ASN A 158 -22.27 -14.81 -7.10
C ASN A 158 -22.94 -14.20 -8.34
N ASN A 159 -23.11 -15.02 -9.37
CA ASN A 159 -23.59 -14.58 -10.69
C ASN A 159 -25.08 -14.20 -10.71
N VAL A 160 -25.82 -14.45 -9.62
CA VAL A 160 -27.22 -14.02 -9.45
C VAL A 160 -27.35 -12.78 -8.57
N GLY A 161 -26.23 -12.26 -8.04
CA GLY A 161 -26.21 -11.02 -7.28
C GLY A 161 -26.26 -11.19 -5.78
N GLU A 162 -26.27 -12.41 -5.26
CA GLU A 162 -26.21 -12.64 -3.83
C GLU A 162 -24.82 -12.27 -3.30
N ILE A 163 -24.82 -11.47 -2.25
CA ILE A 163 -23.65 -11.11 -1.47
C ILE A 163 -23.53 -12.18 -0.39
N LEU A 164 -22.42 -12.92 -0.43
CA LEU A 164 -22.10 -13.97 0.51
C LEU A 164 -20.99 -13.49 1.45
N SER A 165 -21.11 -13.77 2.74
CA SER A 165 -20.02 -13.66 3.72
C SER A 165 -19.69 -15.05 4.24
N ASN A 166 -18.44 -15.49 4.05
CA ASN A 166 -18.02 -16.85 4.39
C ASN A 166 -18.96 -17.93 3.81
N GLY A 167 -19.44 -17.73 2.59
CA GLY A 167 -20.37 -18.64 1.89
C GLY A 167 -21.84 -18.55 2.30
N LYS A 168 -22.20 -17.71 3.28
CA LYS A 168 -23.60 -17.51 3.71
C LYS A 168 -24.20 -16.26 3.06
N PRO A 169 -25.43 -16.30 2.50
CA PRO A 169 -26.12 -15.12 2.00
C PRO A 169 -26.34 -14.09 3.12
N VAL A 170 -25.92 -12.86 2.86
CA VAL A 170 -26.08 -11.71 3.78
C VAL A 170 -26.78 -10.52 3.13
N GLY A 171 -26.91 -10.54 1.81
CA GLY A 171 -27.60 -9.52 1.05
C GLY A 171 -27.61 -9.84 -0.43
N TYR A 172 -28.10 -8.92 -1.24
CA TYR A 172 -28.08 -9.05 -2.69
C TYR A 172 -28.06 -7.69 -3.37
N PHE A 173 -27.56 -7.69 -4.60
CA PHE A 173 -27.68 -6.58 -5.52
C PHE A 173 -28.95 -6.71 -6.37
N THR A 174 -29.52 -5.58 -6.77
CA THR A 174 -30.52 -5.52 -7.84
C THR A 174 -30.02 -4.64 -8.99
N ASN A 175 -30.76 -4.62 -10.09
CA ASN A 175 -30.42 -3.86 -11.31
C ASN A 175 -29.08 -4.31 -11.94
N LEU A 176 -28.84 -5.62 -11.89
CA LEU A 176 -27.65 -6.25 -12.43
C LEU A 176 -27.78 -6.53 -13.93
N PRO A 177 -26.67 -6.51 -14.68
CA PRO A 177 -26.68 -6.95 -16.07
C PRO A 177 -26.99 -8.46 -16.16
N ALA A 178 -27.41 -8.91 -17.34
CA ALA A 178 -27.76 -10.30 -17.59
C ALA A 178 -26.64 -11.33 -17.31
N SER A 179 -25.38 -10.88 -17.27
CA SER A 179 -24.23 -11.69 -16.88
C SER A 179 -23.17 -10.83 -16.19
N PHE A 180 -22.71 -11.26 -15.02
CA PHE A 180 -21.55 -10.71 -14.31
C PHE A 180 -21.03 -11.72 -13.28
N GLY A 181 -19.79 -11.56 -12.84
CA GLY A 181 -19.16 -12.27 -11.74
C GLY A 181 -18.63 -11.32 -10.65
N SER A 182 -18.22 -11.89 -9.51
CA SER A 182 -17.74 -11.15 -8.33
C SER A 182 -16.65 -10.10 -8.64
N ASP A 183 -15.71 -10.47 -9.50
CA ASP A 183 -14.55 -9.66 -9.88
C ASP A 183 -14.76 -8.87 -11.17
N ASP A 184 -15.95 -8.99 -11.79
CA ASP A 184 -16.31 -8.19 -12.95
C ASP A 184 -16.51 -6.74 -12.53
N THR A 185 -16.06 -5.84 -13.39
CA THR A 185 -16.13 -4.41 -13.13
C THR A 185 -17.46 -3.83 -13.61
N VAL A 186 -18.07 -2.96 -12.81
CA VAL A 186 -19.27 -2.22 -13.18
C VAL A 186 -18.92 -1.14 -14.21
N THR A 187 -19.10 -1.44 -15.50
CA THR A 187 -18.74 -0.51 -16.58
C THR A 187 -19.75 0.63 -16.77
N ASP A 188 -19.33 1.72 -17.40
CA ASP A 188 -20.16 2.89 -17.76
C ASP A 188 -21.41 2.52 -18.61
N LYS A 189 -21.48 1.32 -19.19
CA LYS A 189 -22.66 0.83 -19.92
C LYS A 189 -23.83 0.44 -18.99
N THR A 190 -23.60 0.43 -17.68
CA THR A 190 -24.62 0.15 -16.67
C THR A 190 -25.30 1.46 -16.28
N PHE A 191 -26.37 1.83 -16.98
CA PHE A 191 -27.07 3.11 -16.77
C PHE A 191 -28.04 3.12 -15.59
N VAL A 192 -28.18 1.99 -14.89
CA VAL A 192 -29.06 1.85 -13.73
C VAL A 192 -28.20 1.77 -12.47
N ASP A 193 -28.60 2.51 -11.43
CA ASP A 193 -28.00 2.41 -10.11
C ASP A 193 -28.15 0.97 -9.58
N ILE A 194 -27.06 0.42 -9.06
CA ILE A 194 -27.07 -0.90 -8.42
C ILE A 194 -27.53 -0.71 -6.99
N GLU A 195 -28.68 -1.25 -6.62
CA GLU A 195 -29.16 -1.20 -5.24
C GLU A 195 -28.68 -2.40 -4.44
N ILE A 196 -28.60 -2.24 -3.13
CA ILE A 196 -28.08 -3.21 -2.18
C ILE A 196 -29.13 -3.43 -1.10
N TYR A 197 -29.47 -4.69 -0.88
CA TYR A 197 -30.42 -5.11 0.15
C TYR A 197 -29.75 -6.14 1.08
N ASP A 198 -30.23 -6.22 2.32
CA ASP A 198 -29.86 -7.33 3.21
C ASP A 198 -30.65 -8.61 2.91
N ALA A 199 -30.31 -9.69 3.60
CA ALA A 199 -30.98 -10.98 3.44
C ALA A 199 -32.49 -10.95 3.77
N ASN A 200 -32.99 -9.90 4.45
CA ASN A 200 -34.40 -9.72 4.78
C ASN A 200 -35.08 -8.70 3.83
N SER A 201 -34.47 -8.40 2.69
CA SER A 201 -34.96 -7.42 1.70
C SER A 201 -35.09 -6.00 2.25
N LYS A 202 -34.36 -5.65 3.32
CA LYS A 202 -34.26 -4.27 3.78
C LYS A 202 -33.25 -3.53 2.91
N TYR A 203 -33.62 -2.35 2.43
CA TYR A 203 -32.72 -1.49 1.66
C TYR A 203 -31.54 -1.01 2.50
N ILE A 204 -30.32 -1.28 2.01
CA ILE A 204 -29.05 -0.92 2.65
C ILE A 204 -28.40 0.27 1.96
N GLY A 205 -28.57 0.42 0.65
CA GLY A 205 -28.04 1.54 -0.10
C GLY A 205 -27.92 1.26 -1.58
N LYS A 206 -27.13 2.07 -2.29
CA LYS A 206 -26.92 1.92 -3.73
C LYS A 206 -25.56 2.42 -4.19
N TYR A 207 -25.06 1.85 -5.27
CA TYR A 207 -23.98 2.40 -6.07
C TYR A 207 -24.57 3.15 -7.27
N ILE A 208 -24.30 4.45 -7.31
CA ILE A 208 -24.67 5.34 -8.40
C ILE A 208 -23.61 5.24 -9.48
N THR A 209 -23.96 4.62 -10.61
CA THR A 209 -23.00 4.29 -11.67
C THR A 209 -22.46 5.54 -12.36
N THR A 210 -23.30 6.58 -12.50
CA THR A 210 -22.94 7.86 -13.15
C THR A 210 -21.96 8.70 -12.35
N THR A 211 -22.22 8.88 -11.05
CA THR A 211 -21.35 9.68 -10.16
C THR A 211 -20.26 8.85 -9.49
N LYS A 212 -20.28 7.52 -9.69
CA LYS A 212 -19.34 6.55 -9.09
C LYS A 212 -19.36 6.63 -7.57
N GLN A 213 -20.54 6.85 -6.98
CA GLN A 213 -20.75 7.01 -5.55
C GLN A 213 -21.50 5.85 -4.94
N ILE A 214 -21.07 5.39 -3.76
CA ILE A 214 -21.88 4.53 -2.90
C ILE A 214 -22.61 5.42 -1.90
N LYS A 215 -23.92 5.23 -1.77
CA LYS A 215 -24.77 5.87 -0.76
C LYS A 215 -25.43 4.81 0.09
N SER A 216 -25.21 4.85 1.40
CA SER A 216 -25.95 4.03 2.37
C SER A 216 -27.34 4.61 2.62
N ALA A 217 -28.28 3.76 3.05
CA ALA A 217 -29.60 4.17 3.52
C ALA A 217 -29.52 5.11 4.73
N GLY A 218 -28.46 4.99 5.54
CA GLY A 218 -28.16 5.90 6.66
C GLY A 218 -27.54 7.25 6.25
N GLY A 219 -27.54 7.61 4.97
CA GLY A 219 -27.11 8.93 4.47
C GLY A 219 -25.61 9.11 4.25
N LYS A 220 -24.76 8.14 4.63
CA LYS A 220 -23.32 8.20 4.32
C LYS A 220 -23.10 8.04 2.82
N THR A 221 -22.20 8.85 2.27
CA THR A 221 -21.82 8.83 0.85
C THR A 221 -20.31 8.63 0.71
N PHE A 222 -19.88 7.87 -0.28
CA PHE A 222 -18.47 7.68 -0.62
C PHE A 222 -18.28 7.62 -2.13
N THR A 223 -17.32 8.38 -2.67
CA THR A 223 -16.96 8.31 -4.08
C THR A 223 -15.83 7.29 -4.30
N LEU A 224 -16.07 6.30 -5.15
CA LEU A 224 -15.08 5.31 -5.56
C LEU A 224 -14.14 5.94 -6.60
N TYR A 225 -13.03 6.53 -6.15
CA TYR A 225 -11.92 6.91 -7.01
C TYR A 225 -10.93 5.75 -7.14
N ARG A 226 -10.47 5.43 -8.36
CA ARG A 226 -9.32 4.55 -8.55
C ARG A 226 -8.12 5.35 -9.08
N GLU A 227 -7.00 5.13 -8.39
CA GLU A 227 -5.61 5.60 -8.60
C GLU A 227 -5.36 7.11 -8.47
N MET A 228 -4.92 7.59 -7.31
CA MET A 228 -4.09 8.79 -7.22
C MET A 228 -2.64 8.37 -6.97
N SER A 229 -1.92 8.11 -8.06
CA SER A 229 -0.46 8.15 -8.12
C SER A 229 -0.06 8.96 -9.35
N GLY A 230 1.04 9.69 -9.31
CA GLY A 230 1.54 10.56 -10.39
C GLY A 230 1.90 9.88 -11.72
N ARG A 231 1.46 8.64 -11.95
CA ARG A 231 1.38 7.99 -13.27
C ARG A 231 -0.13 7.80 -13.55
N ALA A 232 -0.64 8.60 -14.48
CA ALA A 232 -2.01 8.59 -15.02
C ALA A 232 -3.03 7.73 -14.25
N SER A 233 -3.81 8.40 -13.40
CA SER A 233 -5.01 7.87 -12.72
C SER A 233 -5.96 7.18 -13.70
N LEU A 234 -5.84 5.87 -13.88
CA LEU A 234 -6.86 5.10 -14.57
C LEU A 234 -8.03 4.93 -13.59
N LEU A 235 -9.12 5.65 -13.85
CA LEU A 235 -10.46 5.40 -13.29
C LEU A 235 -10.88 3.98 -13.64
N LYS A 236 -10.36 2.95 -12.95
CA LYS A 236 -10.89 1.60 -13.14
C LYS A 236 -12.17 1.48 -12.33
N PHE A 237 -13.20 1.02 -13.00
CA PHE A 237 -14.49 0.66 -12.43
C PHE A 237 -14.35 -0.25 -11.19
N PRO A 238 -15.22 -0.09 -10.19
CA PRO A 238 -15.24 -0.99 -9.04
C PRO A 238 -15.77 -2.36 -9.48
N THR A 239 -15.33 -3.40 -8.79
CA THR A 239 -15.97 -4.72 -8.89
C THR A 239 -17.20 -4.79 -8.00
N TYR A 240 -18.12 -5.72 -8.27
CA TYR A 240 -19.28 -5.96 -7.40
C TYR A 240 -18.84 -6.31 -5.97
N LYS A 241 -17.78 -7.10 -5.83
CA LYS A 241 -17.13 -7.35 -4.54
C LYS A 241 -16.67 -6.07 -3.84
N ALA A 242 -16.00 -5.16 -4.55
CA ALA A 242 -15.52 -3.91 -3.97
C ALA A 242 -16.68 -3.01 -3.49
N ILE A 243 -17.82 -3.02 -4.20
CA ILE A 243 -19.03 -2.30 -3.78
C ILE A 243 -19.58 -2.89 -2.47
N ALA A 244 -19.68 -4.23 -2.38
CA ALA A 244 -20.16 -4.92 -1.18
C ALA A 244 -19.22 -4.72 0.02
N GLU A 245 -17.90 -4.87 -0.16
CA GLU A 245 -16.89 -4.59 0.86
C GLU A 245 -17.01 -3.15 1.36
N ARG A 246 -17.16 -2.19 0.45
CA ARG A 246 -17.27 -0.78 0.81
C ARG A 246 -18.57 -0.48 1.55
N MET A 247 -19.68 -1.08 1.16
CA MET A 247 -20.93 -0.94 1.89
C MET A 247 -20.81 -1.49 3.32
N ALA A 248 -20.15 -2.64 3.51
CA ALA A 248 -19.90 -3.18 4.85
C ALA A 248 -19.02 -2.27 5.73
N ILE A 249 -18.10 -1.51 5.14
CA ILE A 249 -17.33 -0.47 5.88
C ILE A 249 -18.25 0.70 6.27
N MET A 250 -19.13 1.14 5.35
CA MET A 250 -20.00 2.30 5.57
C MET A 250 -21.13 2.00 6.56
N ASP A 251 -21.72 0.81 6.48
CA ASP A 251 -22.75 0.31 7.38
C ASP A 251 -22.31 -1.03 8.04
N PRO A 252 -21.66 -0.96 9.21
CA PRO A 252 -21.24 -2.16 9.95
C PRO A 252 -22.39 -3.08 10.38
N ASN A 253 -23.66 -2.63 10.32
CA ASN A 253 -24.81 -3.48 10.64
C ASN A 253 -25.23 -4.35 9.45
N PHE A 254 -24.80 -4.02 8.23
CA PHE A 254 -25.11 -4.79 7.03
C PHE A 254 -24.54 -6.22 7.10
N ILE A 255 -23.24 -6.34 7.42
CA ILE A 255 -22.58 -7.65 7.60
C ILE A 255 -21.88 -7.63 8.95
N LYS A 256 -22.47 -8.33 9.92
CA LYS A 256 -21.86 -8.47 11.25
C LYS A 256 -20.69 -9.45 11.18
N ILE A 257 -19.54 -9.03 11.69
CA ILE A 257 -18.42 -9.94 11.97
C ILE A 257 -18.89 -10.89 13.07
N GLN A 258 -18.96 -12.19 12.80
CA GLN A 258 -19.16 -13.17 13.86
C GLN A 258 -17.88 -13.22 14.72
N GLU A 259 -17.90 -12.50 15.84
CA GLU A 259 -16.84 -12.60 16.85
C GLU A 259 -16.93 -13.96 17.52
N LYS A 260 -16.06 -14.88 17.10
CA LYS A 260 -15.92 -16.27 17.55
C LYS A 260 -17.09 -17.19 17.17
N VAL A 261 -16.74 -18.28 16.50
CA VAL A 261 -17.54 -19.51 16.55
C VAL A 261 -17.55 -19.94 18.02
N ILE A 262 -18.65 -19.72 18.72
CA ILE A 262 -18.93 -20.43 19.96
C ILE A 262 -19.13 -21.87 19.51
N VAL A 263 -18.10 -22.70 19.68
CA VAL A 263 -18.25 -24.15 19.57
C VAL A 263 -19.24 -24.51 20.66
N GLY A 264 -20.49 -24.79 20.29
CA GLY A 264 -21.50 -25.29 21.23
C GLY A 264 -20.98 -26.52 21.94
N GLU A 265 -21.40 -26.73 23.19
CA GLU A 265 -21.01 -27.91 23.97
C GLU A 265 -21.20 -29.17 23.14
N VAL A 266 -20.11 -29.92 22.96
CA VAL A 266 -20.18 -31.26 22.41
C VAL A 266 -20.88 -32.12 23.45
N THR A 267 -22.19 -32.30 23.31
CA THR A 267 -22.90 -33.36 24.02
C THR A 267 -22.32 -34.68 23.53
N LYS A 268 -21.51 -35.32 24.39
CA LYS A 268 -21.16 -36.72 24.23
C LYS A 268 -22.43 -37.54 24.46
N ASP A 269 -23.08 -37.93 23.36
CA ASP A 269 -24.04 -39.01 23.40
C ASP A 269 -23.35 -40.30 23.87
N GLY A 270 -23.93 -40.92 24.90
CA GLY A 270 -23.72 -42.32 25.22
C GLY A 270 -22.53 -42.65 26.13
N VAL A 271 -22.74 -42.58 27.45
CA VAL A 271 -22.18 -43.58 28.36
C VAL A 271 -23.29 -44.04 29.30
N GLN A 272 -23.73 -45.28 29.09
CA GLN A 272 -24.58 -46.05 30.00
C GLN A 272 -23.98 -46.11 31.41
N LYS A 273 -24.84 -45.99 32.42
CA LYS A 273 -24.72 -46.69 33.69
C LYS A 273 -26.06 -47.29 34.06
#